data_AF-A0A940BZI6-F1
#
_entry.id   AF-A0A940BZI6-F1
#
_cell.length_a   1.000
_cell.length_b   1.000
_cell.length_c   1.000
_cell.angle_alpha   90.00
_cell.angle_beta   90.00
_cell.angle_gamma   90.00
#
_symmetry.space_group_name_H-M   'P 1'
#
loop_
_entity.id
_entity.type
_entity.pdbx_description
1 polymer ?
#
loop_
_entity_poly.entity_id
_entity_poly.type
_entity_poly.pdbx_seq_one_letter_code
_entity_poly.pdbx_strand_id
1 'polypeptide(L)'
;MLSRAVRYFTEESRSLACMSVVCGTRDTVHSAMGGVVSADGKPVAKDSVFDLASLSKLFTGLTALRLRAAGRLDLDAPATRYAPQFVHLTDVTVGQILGFEIALRTPQRIDAQPDPKTAEAMLFACRPFANGVKAYSDIHAMAARYILEGAADEPLMTLVQRELLRPLGMENTWCRVPEAVRPRCVSHDREHRIEGERRLVREGVAAGTVHDPKARVMAPDGEAFCGHAGLFSPAEDMTRLCQGIHRGDVLSASDLRFMAR
;
A
#
# COMPACT_ATOMS: atom_id res chain seq x y z
N MET A 1 20.34 0.65 -21.64
CA MET A 1 20.77 0.37 -20.25
C MET A 1 19.70 -0.42 -19.48
N LEU A 2 18.46 0.08 -19.37
CA LEU A 2 17.37 -0.61 -18.65
C LEU A 2 17.15 -2.07 -19.07
N SER A 3 16.96 -2.34 -20.36
CA SER A 3 16.72 -3.71 -20.86
C SER A 3 17.85 -4.68 -20.53
N ARG A 4 19.09 -4.20 -20.47
CA ARG A 4 20.25 -5.01 -20.06
C ARG A 4 20.19 -5.36 -18.58
N ALA A 5 19.82 -4.41 -17.72
CA ALA A 5 19.64 -4.68 -16.30
C ALA A 5 18.48 -5.67 -16.06
N VAL A 6 17.35 -5.49 -16.74
CA VAL A 6 16.23 -6.43 -16.66
C VAL A 6 16.66 -7.84 -17.05
N ARG A 7 17.27 -8.00 -18.24
CA ARG A 7 17.78 -9.30 -18.70
C ARG A 7 18.74 -9.93 -17.70
N TYR A 8 19.66 -9.14 -17.14
CA TYR A 8 20.60 -9.63 -16.15
C TYR A 8 19.87 -10.27 -14.96
N PHE A 9 18.91 -9.57 -14.35
CA PHE A 9 18.22 -10.08 -13.15
C PHE A 9 17.24 -11.22 -13.42
N THR A 10 16.58 -11.23 -14.59
CA THR A 10 15.50 -12.19 -14.88
C THR A 10 15.94 -13.40 -15.70
N GLU A 11 16.98 -13.28 -16.54
CA GLU A 11 17.41 -14.33 -17.47
C GLU A 11 18.80 -14.87 -17.15
N GLU A 12 19.78 -13.97 -16.92
CA GLU A 12 21.19 -14.35 -16.75
C GLU A 12 21.48 -14.84 -15.32
N SER A 13 21.24 -14.01 -14.30
CA SER A 13 21.42 -14.39 -12.89
C SER A 13 20.24 -15.18 -12.34
N ARG A 14 19.05 -14.99 -12.93
CA ARG A 14 17.75 -15.54 -12.46
C ARG A 14 17.50 -15.25 -10.98
N SER A 15 18.00 -14.13 -10.48
CA SER A 15 17.78 -13.69 -9.10
C SER A 15 16.36 -13.18 -8.86
N LEU A 16 15.66 -12.77 -9.92
CA LEU A 16 14.26 -12.38 -9.88
C LEU A 16 13.46 -13.21 -10.88
N ALA A 17 12.27 -13.69 -10.47
CA ALA A 17 11.35 -14.37 -11.38
C ALA A 17 10.81 -13.41 -12.45
N CYS A 18 10.62 -12.15 -12.08
CA CYS A 18 10.15 -11.09 -12.95
C CYS A 18 10.63 -9.72 -12.50
N MET A 19 10.63 -8.76 -13.42
CA MET A 19 10.89 -7.36 -13.11
C MET A 19 10.22 -6.45 -14.13
N SER A 20 9.64 -5.35 -13.66
CA SER A 20 9.22 -4.22 -14.49
C SER A 20 9.85 -2.95 -13.92
N VAL A 21 10.49 -2.16 -14.77
CA VAL A 21 11.14 -0.91 -14.39
C VAL A 21 10.58 0.21 -15.24
N VAL A 22 10.23 1.32 -14.60
CA VAL A 22 9.86 2.58 -15.24
C VAL A 22 10.70 3.69 -14.63
N CYS A 23 11.24 4.57 -15.46
CA CYS A 23 11.86 5.82 -15.03
C CYS A 23 11.66 6.93 -16.06
N GLY A 24 11.84 8.19 -15.66
CA GLY A 24 11.67 9.32 -16.56
C GLY A 24 11.37 10.63 -15.83
N THR A 25 10.72 11.56 -16.53
CA THR A 25 10.31 12.87 -16.03
C THR A 25 8.77 12.98 -16.03
N ARG A 26 8.23 14.18 -15.77
CA ARG A 26 6.78 14.42 -15.94
C ARG A 26 6.30 14.19 -17.38
N ASP A 27 7.19 14.26 -18.36
CA ASP A 27 6.83 14.26 -19.78
C ASP A 27 7.51 13.13 -20.57
N THR A 28 8.45 12.41 -19.96
CA THR A 28 9.17 11.30 -20.60
C THR A 28 9.08 10.03 -19.77
N VAL A 29 8.95 8.89 -20.45
CA VAL A 29 8.86 7.57 -19.83
C VAL A 29 9.78 6.61 -20.56
N HIS A 30 10.61 5.92 -19.81
CA HIS A 30 11.40 4.79 -20.25
C HIS A 30 11.01 3.58 -19.42
N SER A 31 10.77 2.45 -20.07
CA SER A 31 10.43 1.22 -19.37
C SER A 31 11.11 0.00 -19.98
N ALA A 32 11.30 -1.01 -19.13
CA ALA A 32 11.76 -2.33 -19.52
C ALA A 32 11.15 -3.38 -18.58
N MET A 33 10.85 -4.55 -19.12
CA MET A 33 10.24 -5.65 -18.37
C MET A 33 10.76 -7.00 -18.85
N GLY A 34 10.74 -7.99 -17.97
CA GLY A 34 11.26 -9.32 -18.26
C GLY A 34 10.90 -10.33 -17.17
N GLY A 35 11.16 -11.60 -17.48
CA GLY A 35 10.75 -12.73 -16.64
C GLY A 35 9.29 -13.12 -16.83
N VAL A 36 8.73 -13.83 -15.84
CA VAL A 36 7.42 -14.48 -15.94
C VAL A 36 6.53 -14.13 -14.75
N VAL A 37 5.23 -13.95 -15.00
CA VAL A 37 4.25 -13.59 -13.96
C VAL A 37 3.85 -14.77 -13.07
N SER A 38 4.10 -16.01 -13.52
CA SER A 38 3.73 -17.23 -12.80
C SER A 38 4.59 -18.42 -13.24
N ALA A 39 4.49 -19.52 -12.47
CA ALA A 39 5.24 -20.75 -12.72
C ALA A 39 4.90 -21.47 -14.04
N ASP A 40 3.77 -21.12 -14.66
CA ASP A 40 3.37 -21.56 -16.00
C ASP A 40 4.19 -20.90 -17.14
N GLY A 41 5.10 -19.99 -16.80
CA GLY A 41 6.02 -19.36 -17.74
C GLY A 41 5.41 -18.20 -18.53
N LYS A 42 4.22 -17.71 -18.16
CA LYS A 42 3.60 -16.56 -18.83
C LYS A 42 4.50 -15.31 -18.70
N PRO A 43 4.93 -14.67 -19.80
CA PRO A 43 5.82 -13.51 -19.72
C PRO A 43 5.18 -12.30 -19.03
N VAL A 44 6.01 -11.47 -18.40
CA VAL A 44 5.58 -10.12 -17.99
C VAL A 44 5.20 -9.29 -19.23
N ALA A 45 4.08 -8.59 -19.13
CA ALA A 45 3.55 -7.69 -20.13
C ALA A 45 3.30 -6.29 -19.53
N LYS A 46 3.00 -5.31 -20.40
CA LYS A 46 2.73 -3.92 -19.97
C LYS A 46 1.56 -3.82 -19.00
N ASP A 47 0.57 -4.70 -19.16
CA ASP A 47 -0.63 -4.78 -18.35
C ASP A 47 -0.54 -5.85 -17.24
N SER A 48 0.66 -6.39 -16.97
CA SER A 48 0.88 -7.21 -15.79
C SER A 48 0.65 -6.40 -14.53
N VAL A 49 -0.11 -6.98 -13.61
CA VAL A 49 -0.58 -6.31 -12.39
C VAL A 49 0.25 -6.81 -11.21
N PHE A 50 0.82 -5.90 -10.44
CA PHE A 50 1.65 -6.25 -9.28
C PHE A 50 0.87 -5.96 -8.00
N ASP A 51 1.02 -6.81 -6.99
CA ASP A 51 0.70 -6.44 -5.61
C ASP A 51 1.70 -5.34 -5.20
N LEU A 52 1.17 -4.18 -4.81
CA LEU A 52 1.98 -3.02 -4.46
C LEU A 52 2.63 -3.14 -3.08
N ALA A 53 2.22 -4.11 -2.26
CA ALA A 53 2.69 -4.28 -0.89
C ALA A 53 2.69 -2.93 -0.15
N SER A 54 3.81 -2.56 0.47
CA SER A 54 3.94 -1.30 1.21
C SER A 54 3.90 -0.04 0.35
N LEU A 55 4.02 -0.10 -0.99
CA LEU A 55 3.76 1.07 -1.83
C LEU A 55 2.31 1.54 -1.72
N SER A 56 1.40 0.69 -1.24
CA SER A 56 0.02 1.08 -0.94
C SER A 56 -0.06 2.24 0.05
N LYS A 57 0.90 2.35 1.00
CA LYS A 57 0.96 3.45 1.98
C LYS A 57 1.07 4.83 1.34
N LEU A 58 1.65 4.89 0.13
CA LEU A 58 1.71 6.13 -0.65
C LEU A 58 0.31 6.66 -0.91
N PHE A 59 -0.64 5.80 -1.29
CA PHE A 59 -2.03 6.22 -1.55
C PHE A 59 -2.73 6.72 -0.28
N THR A 60 -2.47 6.10 0.87
CA THR A 60 -2.95 6.57 2.18
C THR A 60 -2.40 7.96 2.50
N GLY A 61 -1.08 8.16 2.37
CA GLY A 61 -0.43 9.44 2.64
C GLY A 61 -0.88 10.56 1.68
N LEU A 62 -0.97 10.27 0.38
CA LEU A 62 -1.47 11.22 -0.62
C LEU A 62 -2.93 11.59 -0.33
N THR A 63 -3.78 10.62 0.03
CA THR A 63 -5.17 10.89 0.42
C THR A 63 -5.25 11.77 1.67
N ALA A 64 -4.36 11.57 2.64
CA ALA A 64 -4.27 12.45 3.82
C ALA A 64 -3.93 13.90 3.44
N LEU A 65 -2.99 14.10 2.51
CA LEU A 65 -2.66 15.44 2.01
C LEU A 65 -3.84 16.08 1.27
N ARG A 66 -4.60 15.30 0.51
CA ARG A 66 -5.83 15.76 -0.17
C ARG A 66 -6.88 16.24 0.83
N LEU A 67 -7.15 15.44 1.87
CA LEU A 67 -8.10 15.82 2.92
C LEU A 67 -7.62 17.03 3.74
N ARG A 68 -6.31 17.13 4.00
CA ARG A 68 -5.71 18.31 4.65
C ARG A 68 -5.89 19.56 3.79
N ALA A 69 -5.56 19.50 2.51
CA ALA A 69 -5.71 20.64 1.59
C ALA A 69 -7.18 21.08 1.48
N ALA A 70 -8.13 20.15 1.62
CA ALA A 70 -9.56 20.43 1.66
C ALA A 70 -10.07 20.90 3.05
N GLY A 71 -9.20 21.06 4.06
CA GLY A 71 -9.58 21.47 5.42
C GLY A 71 -10.35 20.41 6.22
N ARG A 72 -10.38 19.16 5.74
CA ARG A 72 -11.09 18.04 6.39
C ARG A 72 -10.23 17.31 7.42
N LEU A 73 -8.91 17.36 7.25
CA LEU A 73 -7.94 16.70 8.12
C LEU A 73 -6.98 17.72 8.75
N ASP A 74 -6.94 17.76 10.07
CA ASP A 74 -6.01 18.53 10.88
C ASP A 74 -4.93 17.59 11.42
N LEU A 75 -3.67 17.87 11.08
CA LEU A 75 -2.54 17.03 11.45
C LEU A 75 -2.09 17.22 12.89
N ASP A 76 -2.40 18.39 13.48
CA ASP A 76 -2.05 18.71 14.86
C ASP A 76 -3.15 18.24 15.85
N ALA A 77 -4.33 17.89 15.33
CA ALA A 77 -5.40 17.31 16.12
C ALA A 77 -5.04 15.91 16.64
N PRO A 78 -5.54 15.51 17.82
CA PRO A 78 -5.41 14.15 18.31
C PRO A 78 -6.11 13.17 17.37
N ALA A 79 -5.53 12.00 17.15
CA ALA A 79 -6.06 10.96 16.26
C ALA A 79 -7.49 10.54 16.62
N THR A 80 -7.81 10.54 17.92
CA THR A 80 -9.14 10.20 18.45
C THR A 80 -10.24 11.17 18.04
N ARG A 81 -9.90 12.39 17.57
CA ARG A 81 -10.88 13.32 16.98
C ARG A 81 -11.61 12.69 15.79
N TYR A 82 -10.89 11.89 15.00
CA TYR A 82 -11.41 11.26 13.79
C TYR A 82 -11.67 9.77 13.98
N ALA A 83 -10.90 9.11 14.85
CA ALA A 83 -11.02 7.68 15.10
C ALA A 83 -11.11 7.40 16.63
N PRO A 84 -12.26 7.70 17.27
CA PRO A 84 -12.42 7.62 18.73
C PRO A 84 -12.24 6.21 19.31
N GLN A 85 -12.32 5.17 18.48
CA GLN A 85 -12.08 3.78 18.86
C GLN A 85 -10.62 3.50 19.28
N PHE A 86 -9.66 4.33 18.87
CA PHE A 86 -8.25 4.21 19.29
C PHE A 86 -8.01 4.85 20.66
N VAL A 87 -8.59 4.27 21.71
CA VAL A 87 -8.63 4.83 23.07
C VAL A 87 -7.26 5.07 23.72
N HIS A 88 -6.19 4.50 23.18
CA HIS A 88 -4.82 4.69 23.67
C HIS A 88 -4.00 5.72 22.86
N LEU A 89 -4.63 6.40 21.89
CA LEU A 89 -4.00 7.41 21.03
C LEU A 89 -4.51 8.83 21.33
N THR A 90 -4.98 9.09 22.55
CA THR A 90 -5.57 10.39 22.96
C THR A 90 -4.61 11.56 22.86
N ASP A 91 -3.33 11.34 23.15
CA ASP A 91 -2.27 12.36 23.12
C ASP A 91 -1.38 12.25 21.88
N VAL A 92 -1.81 11.46 20.89
CA VAL A 92 -1.07 11.23 19.65
C VAL A 92 -1.75 12.01 18.53
N THR A 93 -1.02 12.88 17.86
CA THR A 93 -1.56 13.64 16.75
C THR A 93 -1.65 12.81 15.46
N VAL A 94 -2.54 13.21 14.56
CA VAL A 94 -2.63 12.59 13.23
C VAL A 94 -1.29 12.67 12.48
N GLY A 95 -0.58 13.80 12.57
CA GLY A 95 0.73 14.02 11.98
C GLY A 95 1.79 13.03 12.49
N GLN A 96 1.81 12.77 13.80
CA GLN A 96 2.75 11.81 14.40
C GLN A 96 2.55 10.38 13.86
N ILE A 97 1.30 9.99 13.59
CA ILE A 97 0.96 8.68 13.01
C ILE A 97 1.38 8.63 11.54
N LEU A 98 0.96 9.60 10.74
CA LEU A 98 1.26 9.64 9.29
C LEU A 98 2.76 9.81 9.01
N GLY A 99 3.47 10.54 9.87
CA GLY A 99 4.92 10.78 9.78
C GLY A 99 5.78 9.70 10.43
N PHE A 100 5.19 8.65 11.01
CA PHE A 100 5.92 7.58 11.71
C PHE A 100 6.88 8.14 12.80
N GLU A 101 6.46 9.20 13.48
CA GLU A 101 7.29 9.92 14.45
C GLU A 101 7.33 9.24 15.81
N ILE A 102 6.29 8.46 16.10
CA ILE A 102 6.17 7.60 17.27
C ILE A 102 6.24 6.13 16.84
N ALA A 103 6.50 5.23 17.78
CA ALA A 103 6.37 3.79 17.52
C ALA A 103 5.02 3.29 18.02
N LEU A 104 4.22 2.70 17.12
CA LEU A 104 2.96 2.04 17.45
C LEU A 104 3.09 0.52 17.45
N ARG A 105 2.50 -0.11 18.46
CA ARG A 105 2.37 -1.57 18.56
C ARG A 105 0.98 -2.00 18.98
N THR A 106 0.55 -3.15 18.50
CA THR A 106 -0.62 -3.88 19.01
C THR A 106 -0.20 -4.85 20.12
N PRO A 107 -1.10 -5.21 21.04
CA PRO A 107 -0.81 -6.20 22.09
C PRO A 107 -0.40 -7.58 21.56
N GLN A 108 -1.01 -8.02 20.45
CA GLN A 108 -0.65 -9.22 19.70
C GLN A 108 -0.62 -8.92 18.20
N ARG A 109 -0.06 -9.84 17.40
CA ARG A 109 -0.04 -9.72 15.94
C ARG A 109 -1.47 -9.72 15.39
N ILE A 110 -1.77 -8.78 14.50
CA ILE A 110 -3.05 -8.70 13.79
C ILE A 110 -3.28 -9.96 12.94
N ASP A 111 -2.25 -10.42 12.25
CA ASP A 111 -2.29 -11.62 11.41
C ASP A 111 -2.32 -12.95 12.18
N ALA A 112 -2.32 -12.90 13.51
CA ALA A 112 -2.54 -14.08 14.37
C ALA A 112 -3.99 -14.15 14.89
N GLN A 113 -4.83 -13.16 14.57
CA GLN A 113 -6.23 -13.16 15.01
C GLN A 113 -7.08 -14.06 14.10
N PRO A 114 -8.11 -14.73 14.64
CA PRO A 114 -8.89 -15.73 13.90
C PRO A 114 -9.82 -15.15 12.83
N ASP A 115 -10.20 -13.87 12.95
CA ASP A 115 -11.21 -13.26 12.08
C ASP A 115 -11.01 -11.74 11.95
N PRO A 116 -11.64 -11.08 10.96
CA PRO A 116 -11.49 -9.65 10.74
C PRO A 116 -11.88 -8.78 11.95
N LYS A 117 -12.92 -9.16 12.70
CA LYS A 117 -13.43 -8.39 13.83
C LYS A 117 -12.45 -8.42 15.00
N THR A 118 -11.86 -9.57 15.30
CA THR A 118 -10.82 -9.68 16.34
C THR A 118 -9.52 -9.01 15.92
N ALA A 119 -9.16 -9.08 14.63
CA ALA A 119 -8.03 -8.34 14.05
C ALA A 119 -8.19 -6.82 14.15
N GLU A 120 -9.39 -6.30 13.87
CA GLU A 120 -9.73 -4.89 13.99
C GLU A 120 -9.70 -4.43 15.46
N ALA A 121 -10.29 -5.19 16.38
CA ALA A 121 -10.20 -4.90 17.81
C ALA A 121 -8.74 -4.88 18.30
N MET A 122 -7.90 -5.77 17.77
CA MET A 122 -6.47 -5.79 18.06
C MET A 122 -5.74 -4.53 17.57
N LEU A 123 -6.12 -4.03 16.39
CA LEU A 123 -5.61 -2.77 15.85
C LEU A 123 -6.05 -1.57 16.71
N PHE A 124 -7.31 -1.51 17.14
CA PHE A 124 -7.82 -0.41 17.98
C PHE A 124 -7.16 -0.37 19.36
N ALA A 125 -6.69 -1.51 19.85
CA ALA A 125 -5.89 -1.60 21.07
C ALA A 125 -4.41 -1.17 20.87
N CYS A 126 -4.02 -0.66 19.69
CA CYS A 126 -2.67 -0.17 19.48
C CYS A 126 -2.36 1.04 20.37
N ARG A 127 -1.09 1.18 20.74
CA ARG A 127 -0.62 2.23 21.65
C ARG A 127 0.81 2.62 21.34
N PRO A 128 1.24 3.84 21.73
CA PRO A 128 2.64 4.22 21.70
C PRO A 128 3.47 3.24 22.52
N PHE A 129 4.68 2.95 22.05
CA PHE A 129 5.66 2.19 22.81
C PHE A 129 7.01 2.90 22.78
N ALA A 130 7.54 3.18 23.97
CA ALA A 130 8.81 3.84 24.14
C ALA A 130 9.96 2.84 23.95
N ASN A 131 10.68 2.96 22.84
CA ASN A 131 11.96 2.28 22.65
C ASN A 131 13.04 3.21 22.07
N GLY A 132 12.81 4.54 22.03
CA GLY A 132 13.80 5.52 21.56
C GLY A 132 14.14 5.41 20.07
N VAL A 133 13.44 4.58 19.31
CA VAL A 133 13.67 4.32 17.88
C VAL A 133 12.38 4.58 17.11
N LYS A 134 12.44 5.44 16.08
CA LYS A 134 11.38 5.53 15.07
C LYS A 134 11.29 4.18 14.36
N ALA A 135 10.31 3.36 14.74
CA ALA A 135 10.14 2.04 14.17
C ALA A 135 9.07 2.08 13.07
N TYR A 136 9.50 1.91 11.82
CA TYR A 136 8.58 1.66 10.72
C TYR A 136 7.69 0.45 11.05
N SER A 137 6.37 0.64 10.99
CA SER A 137 5.38 -0.36 11.36
C SER A 137 4.10 -0.16 10.57
N ASP A 138 3.51 -1.24 10.06
CA ASP A 138 2.24 -1.21 9.32
C ASP A 138 1.10 -0.60 10.13
N ILE A 139 1.17 -0.69 11.46
CA ILE A 139 0.15 -0.20 12.39
C ILE A 139 -0.17 1.28 12.16
N HIS A 140 0.83 2.09 11.79
CA HIS A 140 0.62 3.52 11.49
C HIS A 140 -0.34 3.72 10.31
N ALA A 141 -0.05 3.06 9.19
CA ALA A 141 -0.87 3.21 7.99
C ALA A 141 -2.24 2.53 8.15
N MET A 142 -2.32 1.46 8.94
CA MET A 142 -3.60 0.84 9.31
C MET A 142 -4.45 1.74 10.20
N ALA A 143 -3.85 2.42 11.20
CA ALA A 143 -4.56 3.41 12.01
C ALA A 143 -4.97 4.63 11.16
N ALA A 144 -4.07 5.08 10.27
CA ALA A 144 -4.34 6.18 9.35
C ALA A 144 -5.59 5.92 8.50
N ARG A 145 -5.85 4.68 8.06
CA ARG A 145 -7.11 4.34 7.37
C ARG A 145 -8.33 4.86 8.12
N TYR A 146 -8.51 4.48 9.38
CA TYR A 146 -9.68 4.85 10.17
C TYR A 146 -9.74 6.36 10.47
N ILE A 147 -8.59 7.01 10.62
CA ILE A 147 -8.51 8.46 10.77
C ILE A 147 -9.02 9.15 9.50
N LEU A 148 -8.59 8.71 8.32
CA LEU A 148 -9.03 9.29 7.05
C LEU A 148 -10.49 8.97 6.76
N GLU A 149 -10.94 7.77 7.09
CA GLU A 149 -12.35 7.38 6.97
C GLU A 149 -13.23 8.24 7.88
N GLY A 150 -12.84 8.47 9.14
CA GLY A 150 -13.59 9.31 10.07
C GLY A 150 -13.53 10.81 9.73
N ALA A 151 -12.41 11.30 9.20
CA ALA A 151 -12.30 12.67 8.71
C ALA A 151 -13.18 12.94 7.48
N ALA A 152 -13.47 11.88 6.71
CA ALA A 152 -14.21 11.99 5.47
C ALA A 152 -15.64 11.42 5.50
N ASP A 153 -15.99 10.65 6.53
CA ASP A 153 -17.21 9.82 6.60
C ASP A 153 -17.38 8.88 5.39
N GLU A 154 -16.27 8.34 4.88
CA GLU A 154 -16.24 7.53 3.65
C GLU A 154 -15.12 6.47 3.71
N PRO A 155 -15.31 5.27 3.14
CA PRO A 155 -14.26 4.25 3.09
C PRO A 155 -12.98 4.72 2.39
N LEU A 156 -11.81 4.31 2.88
CA LEU A 156 -10.53 4.79 2.34
C LEU A 156 -10.36 4.48 0.86
N MET A 157 -10.81 3.31 0.39
CA MET A 157 -10.73 2.97 -1.03
C MET A 157 -11.56 3.91 -1.91
N THR A 158 -12.73 4.36 -1.43
CA THR A 158 -13.58 5.34 -2.12
C THR A 158 -12.85 6.68 -2.24
N LEU A 159 -12.19 7.10 -1.15
CA LEU A 159 -11.36 8.32 -1.15
C LEU A 159 -10.19 8.21 -2.13
N VAL A 160 -9.45 7.10 -2.10
CA VAL A 160 -8.34 6.84 -3.03
C VAL A 160 -8.83 6.89 -4.48
N GLN A 161 -9.99 6.29 -4.79
CA GLN A 161 -10.57 6.36 -6.13
C GLN A 161 -10.91 7.79 -6.55
N ARG A 162 -11.59 8.56 -5.68
CA ARG A 162 -12.06 9.91 -6.00
C ARG A 162 -10.91 10.92 -6.08
N GLU A 163 -10.01 10.88 -5.10
CA GLU A 163 -8.98 11.91 -4.94
C GLU A 163 -7.73 11.65 -5.78
N LEU A 164 -7.45 10.38 -6.13
CA LEU A 164 -6.21 9.98 -6.79
C LEU A 164 -6.46 9.24 -8.10
N LEU A 165 -7.15 8.10 -8.06
CA LEU A 165 -7.18 7.20 -9.23
C LEU A 165 -7.94 7.80 -10.41
N ARG A 166 -9.17 8.31 -10.20
CA ARG A 166 -9.99 8.88 -11.29
C ARG A 166 -9.36 10.14 -11.89
N PRO A 167 -8.89 11.14 -11.11
CA PRO A 167 -8.24 12.32 -11.68
C PRO A 167 -6.99 12.00 -12.49
N LEU A 168 -6.29 10.91 -12.15
CA LEU A 168 -5.04 10.51 -12.81
C LEU A 168 -5.24 9.46 -13.90
N GLY A 169 -6.47 9.02 -14.16
CA GLY A 169 -6.77 7.97 -15.14
C GLY A 169 -6.18 6.60 -14.79
N MET A 170 -6.04 6.28 -13.50
CA MET A 170 -5.53 5.00 -13.01
C MET A 170 -6.64 3.94 -12.92
N GLU A 171 -7.20 3.58 -14.07
CA GLU A 171 -8.35 2.67 -14.19
C GLU A 171 -7.99 1.20 -13.90
N ASN A 172 -6.70 0.89 -13.85
CA ASN A 172 -6.18 -0.46 -13.65
C ASN A 172 -5.55 -0.65 -12.27
N THR A 173 -6.02 0.12 -11.28
CA THR A 173 -5.56 0.03 -9.90
C THR A 173 -6.71 -0.38 -8.99
N TRP A 174 -6.53 -1.46 -8.21
CA TRP A 174 -7.62 -2.09 -7.45
C TRP A 174 -7.20 -2.51 -6.05
N CYS A 175 -8.17 -2.58 -5.14
CA CYS A 175 -8.03 -3.37 -3.92
C CYS A 175 -8.44 -4.84 -4.19
N ARG A 176 -9.66 -5.03 -4.74
CA ARG A 176 -10.11 -6.32 -5.28
C ARG A 176 -9.86 -6.36 -6.79
N VAL A 177 -8.90 -7.18 -7.21
CA VAL A 177 -8.64 -7.39 -8.64
C VAL A 177 -9.82 -8.13 -9.29
N PRO A 178 -10.40 -7.60 -10.40
CA PRO A 178 -11.47 -8.28 -11.14
C PRO A 178 -11.03 -9.66 -11.62
N GLU A 179 -11.94 -10.64 -11.63
CA GLU A 179 -11.63 -12.02 -11.98
C GLU A 179 -10.96 -12.17 -13.35
N ALA A 180 -11.47 -11.46 -14.37
CA ALA A 180 -10.89 -11.43 -15.72
C ALA A 180 -9.45 -10.88 -15.77
N VAL A 181 -9.04 -10.11 -14.77
CA VAL A 181 -7.71 -9.50 -14.68
C VAL A 181 -6.73 -10.38 -13.90
N ARG A 182 -7.20 -11.24 -12.99
CA ARG A 182 -6.34 -12.09 -12.14
C ARG A 182 -5.28 -12.89 -12.90
N PRO A 183 -5.53 -13.45 -14.11
CA PRO A 183 -4.50 -14.13 -14.88
C PRO A 183 -3.33 -13.23 -15.34
N ARG A 184 -3.43 -11.91 -15.18
CA ARG A 184 -2.37 -10.93 -15.46
C ARG A 184 -1.61 -10.52 -14.20
N CYS A 185 -2.10 -10.91 -13.02
CA CYS A 185 -1.41 -10.61 -11.78
C CYS A 185 -0.13 -11.43 -11.67
N VAL A 186 0.93 -10.78 -11.20
CA VAL A 186 2.15 -11.49 -10.78
C VAL A 186 1.81 -12.32 -9.56
N SER A 187 2.03 -13.63 -9.69
CA SER A 187 1.78 -14.60 -8.64
C SER A 187 2.91 -14.58 -7.61
N HIS A 188 2.51 -14.64 -6.34
CA HIS A 188 3.40 -14.98 -5.22
C HIS A 188 3.13 -16.40 -4.70
N ASP A 189 2.51 -17.24 -5.53
CA ASP A 189 2.48 -18.67 -5.26
C ASP A 189 3.91 -19.21 -5.18
N ARG A 190 4.12 -20.15 -4.25
CA ARG A 190 5.42 -20.73 -3.90
C ARG A 190 6.41 -19.72 -3.30
N GLU A 191 5.91 -18.64 -2.70
CA GLU A 191 6.74 -17.73 -1.91
C GLU A 191 7.42 -18.48 -0.75
N HIS A 192 8.73 -18.27 -0.61
CA HIS A 192 9.50 -18.74 0.54
C HIS A 192 9.47 -17.71 1.67
N ARG A 193 9.04 -18.12 2.86
CA ARG A 193 9.00 -17.28 4.06
C ARG A 193 9.85 -17.88 5.16
N ILE A 194 10.36 -16.99 6.01
CA ILE A 194 10.98 -17.36 7.28
C ILE A 194 10.06 -16.83 8.38
N GLU A 195 9.48 -17.73 9.16
CA GLU A 195 8.60 -17.40 10.28
C GLU A 195 9.19 -18.00 11.56
N GLY A 196 9.90 -17.15 12.32
CA GLY A 196 10.79 -17.60 13.39
C GLY A 196 11.96 -18.38 12.80
N GLU A 197 12.17 -19.61 13.25
CA GLU A 197 13.21 -20.51 12.73
C GLU A 197 12.71 -21.40 11.58
N ARG A 198 11.42 -21.31 11.22
CA ARG A 198 10.81 -22.19 10.21
C ARG A 198 10.89 -21.57 8.83
N ARG A 199 11.37 -22.35 7.87
CA ARG A 199 11.25 -22.05 6.44
C ARG A 199 9.94 -22.63 5.92
N LEU A 200 9.07 -21.78 5.40
CA LEU A 200 7.78 -22.13 4.85
C LEU A 200 7.76 -21.83 3.37
N VAL A 201 7.00 -22.63 2.62
CA VAL A 201 6.64 -22.32 1.22
C VAL A 201 5.12 -22.21 1.19
N ARG A 202 4.60 -21.06 0.76
CA ARG A 202 3.15 -20.90 0.57
C ARG A 202 2.78 -21.46 -0.79
N GLU A 203 1.91 -22.46 -0.84
CA GLU A 203 1.45 -23.07 -2.08
C GLU A 203 -0.07 -22.91 -2.24
N GLY A 204 -0.55 -22.94 -3.48
CA GLY A 204 -1.97 -22.80 -3.81
C GLY A 204 -2.51 -21.38 -3.70
N VAL A 205 -1.65 -20.36 -3.79
CA VAL A 205 -2.09 -18.96 -3.69
C VAL A 205 -2.58 -18.47 -5.05
N ALA A 206 -3.85 -18.07 -5.12
CA ALA A 206 -4.42 -17.54 -6.35
C ALA A 206 -3.81 -16.19 -6.75
N ALA A 207 -3.62 -15.98 -8.05
CA ALA A 207 -3.17 -14.70 -8.58
C ALA A 207 -4.18 -13.58 -8.25
N GLY A 208 -3.68 -12.43 -7.81
CA GLY A 208 -4.51 -11.31 -7.34
C GLY A 208 -4.98 -11.42 -5.89
N THR A 209 -4.56 -12.45 -5.13
CA THR A 209 -4.67 -12.46 -3.67
C THR A 209 -3.62 -11.54 -3.06
N VAL A 210 -3.96 -10.70 -2.09
CA VAL A 210 -2.99 -9.82 -1.41
C VAL A 210 -1.90 -10.65 -0.73
N HIS A 211 -0.64 -10.23 -0.82
CA HIS A 211 0.49 -10.90 -0.21
C HIS A 211 0.56 -10.68 1.32
N ASP A 212 0.26 -9.46 1.78
CA ASP A 212 0.37 -9.09 3.20
C ASP A 212 -0.62 -9.87 4.10
N PRO A 213 -0.14 -10.55 5.16
CA PRO A 213 -1.00 -11.40 5.99
C PRO A 213 -1.96 -10.60 6.87
N LYS A 214 -1.65 -9.35 7.27
CA LYS A 214 -2.57 -8.52 8.07
C LYS A 214 -3.73 -8.07 7.19
N ALA A 215 -3.43 -7.67 5.95
CA ALA A 215 -4.45 -7.31 4.97
C ALA A 215 -5.36 -8.52 4.64
N ARG A 216 -4.82 -9.74 4.54
CA ARG A 216 -5.64 -10.96 4.36
C ARG A 216 -6.63 -11.19 5.48
N VAL A 217 -6.22 -11.00 6.73
CA VAL A 217 -7.13 -11.19 7.88
C VAL A 217 -8.14 -10.06 7.99
N MET A 218 -7.72 -8.81 7.77
CA MET A 218 -8.58 -7.62 7.91
C MET A 218 -9.57 -7.44 6.75
N ALA A 219 -9.20 -7.87 5.55
CA ALA A 219 -10.00 -7.72 4.33
C ALA A 219 -9.94 -9.02 3.51
N PRO A 220 -10.52 -10.12 4.01
CA PRO A 220 -10.39 -11.44 3.38
C PRO A 220 -10.92 -11.47 1.94
N ASP A 221 -11.94 -10.68 1.65
CA ASP A 221 -12.52 -10.62 0.32
C ASP A 221 -11.86 -9.55 -0.58
N GLY A 222 -10.85 -8.83 -0.07
CA GLY A 222 -10.08 -7.82 -0.79
C GLY A 222 -10.82 -6.52 -1.12
N GLU A 223 -12.03 -6.28 -0.60
CA GLU A 223 -12.80 -5.06 -0.92
C GLU A 223 -12.28 -3.81 -0.19
N ALA A 224 -11.81 -3.99 1.04
CA ALA A 224 -11.39 -2.89 1.89
C ALA A 224 -9.87 -2.66 1.80
N PHE A 225 -9.50 -1.43 1.45
CA PHE A 225 -8.10 -1.03 1.50
C PHE A 225 -7.67 -0.79 2.96
N CYS A 226 -6.70 -1.60 3.44
CA CYS A 226 -6.25 -1.59 4.83
C CYS A 226 -5.29 -0.44 5.18
N GLY A 227 -4.97 0.44 4.24
CA GLY A 227 -4.07 1.58 4.42
C GLY A 227 -2.59 1.24 4.28
N HIS A 228 -2.15 0.04 4.67
CA HIS A 228 -0.72 -0.35 4.64
C HIS A 228 -0.32 -1.23 3.46
N ALA A 229 -1.26 -2.01 2.93
CA ALA A 229 -1.11 -2.98 1.83
C ALA A 229 -2.48 -3.30 1.22
N GLY A 230 -2.49 -4.05 0.12
CA GLY A 230 -3.71 -4.56 -0.52
C GLY A 230 -4.08 -3.88 -1.83
N LEU A 231 -3.31 -2.91 -2.31
CA LEU A 231 -3.50 -2.37 -3.66
C LEU A 231 -2.71 -3.17 -4.69
N PHE A 232 -3.29 -3.26 -5.87
CA PHE A 232 -2.73 -3.88 -7.06
C PHE A 232 -2.70 -2.86 -8.18
N SER A 233 -1.61 -2.78 -8.94
CA SER A 233 -1.50 -1.84 -10.04
C SER A 233 -0.48 -2.31 -11.08
N PRO A 234 -0.70 -2.06 -12.39
CA PRO A 234 0.34 -2.19 -13.38
C PRO A 234 1.32 -1.01 -13.31
N ALA A 235 2.49 -1.20 -13.92
CA ALA A 235 3.52 -0.17 -13.97
C ALA A 235 3.05 1.12 -14.66
N GLU A 236 2.11 1.03 -15.61
CA GLU A 236 1.56 2.17 -16.33
C GLU A 236 0.75 3.11 -15.42
N ASP A 237 -0.11 2.57 -14.56
CA ASP A 237 -0.88 3.38 -13.61
C ASP A 237 0.03 4.04 -12.56
N MET A 238 1.04 3.30 -12.07
CA MET A 238 2.06 3.89 -11.19
C MET A 238 2.87 4.99 -11.89
N THR A 239 3.05 4.90 -13.22
CA THR A 239 3.65 5.98 -14.01
C THR A 239 2.76 7.21 -14.03
N ARG A 240 1.45 7.03 -14.25
CA ARG A 240 0.46 8.12 -14.17
C ARG A 240 0.47 8.80 -12.80
N LEU A 241 0.56 8.02 -11.73
CA LEU A 241 0.69 8.54 -10.38
C LEU A 241 1.90 9.47 -10.24
N CYS A 242 3.09 8.98 -10.60
CA CYS A 242 4.32 9.75 -10.51
C CYS A 242 4.28 11.03 -11.37
N GLN A 243 3.78 10.93 -12.60
CA GLN A 243 3.70 12.09 -13.51
C GLN A 243 2.68 13.11 -13.03
N GLY A 244 1.49 12.67 -12.59
CA GLY A 244 0.45 13.57 -12.12
C GLY A 244 0.83 14.29 -10.82
N ILE A 245 1.54 13.62 -9.91
CA ILE A 245 2.15 14.27 -8.74
C ILE A 245 3.15 15.35 -9.20
N HIS A 246 4.00 15.05 -10.17
CA HIS A 246 5.01 16.01 -10.63
C HIS A 246 4.42 17.19 -11.42
N ARG A 247 3.29 16.98 -12.10
CA ARG A 247 2.51 18.02 -12.80
C ARG A 247 1.63 18.85 -11.86
N GLY A 248 1.35 18.32 -10.67
CA GLY A 248 0.50 18.96 -9.68
C GLY A 248 -1.00 18.69 -9.86
N ASP A 249 -1.36 17.62 -10.56
CA ASP A 249 -2.73 17.31 -10.95
C ASP A 249 -3.61 16.94 -9.74
N VAL A 250 -3.00 16.34 -8.72
CA VAL A 250 -3.68 15.95 -7.46
C VAL A 250 -3.10 16.64 -6.22
N LEU A 251 -1.87 17.13 -6.25
CA LEU A 251 -1.25 17.80 -5.12
C LEU A 251 -0.48 19.03 -5.57
N SER A 252 -0.57 20.11 -4.79
CA SER A 252 0.21 21.32 -5.08
C SER A 252 1.69 21.10 -4.74
N ALA A 253 2.58 21.89 -5.34
CA ALA A 253 3.99 21.90 -4.97
C ALA A 253 4.21 22.26 -3.48
N SER A 254 3.31 23.06 -2.88
CA SER A 254 3.32 23.32 -1.44
C SER A 254 3.00 22.07 -0.61
N ASP A 255 2.03 21.27 -1.01
CA ASP A 255 1.68 20.03 -0.30
C ASP A 255 2.82 19.02 -0.36
N LEU A 256 3.49 18.91 -1.51
CA LEU A 256 4.66 18.04 -1.66
C LEU A 256 5.85 18.51 -0.82
N ARG A 257 6.10 19.83 -0.75
CA ARG A 257 7.13 20.38 0.14
C ARG A 257 6.80 20.18 1.61
N PHE A 258 5.51 20.20 1.97
CA PHE A 258 5.07 19.88 3.32
C PHE A 258 5.36 18.41 3.65
N MET A 259 5.08 17.48 2.74
CA MET A 259 5.34 16.04 2.90
C MET A 259 6.83 15.69 3.08
N ALA A 260 7.73 16.49 2.50
CA ALA A 260 9.18 16.22 2.52
C ALA A 260 9.91 16.77 3.76
N ARG A 261 9.19 17.38 4.71
CA ARG A 261 9.74 17.86 5.99
C ARG A 261 9.68 16.76 7.04
#